data_AF-A0A644ZKJ9-F1
#
_entry.id   AF-A0A644ZKJ9-F1
#
_cell.length_a   1.000
_cell.length_b   1.000
_cell.length_c   1.000
_cell.angle_alpha   90.00
_cell.angle_beta   90.00
_cell.angle_gamma   90.00
#
_symmetry.space_group_name_H-M   'P 1'
#
loop_
_entity.id
_entity.type
_entity.pdbx_description
1 polymer ?
#
loop_
_entity_poly.entity_id
_entity_poly.type
_entity_poly.pdbx_seq_one_letter_code
_entity_poly.pdbx_strand_id
1 'polypeptide(L)'
;MQNVLAIIGEPNIFNCCKKIKTDIQTKHIPVVILSETADETEKLKAYETGADAFISKPLDVNLLTVRINALIKILEDVRDKTQREIISNPQNIFIPSQDTKFLSDAMKVIEDNIDDEHFTLDDFARNMKVSRSILNSRMLAITKQTPIEFVRNVRLKRAAQLLKLNAYSVAEISYKVGISDPRYFSTIFKKKYGESPMQYAKNKSKENDR
;
A
#
# COMPACT_ATOMS: atom_id res chain seq x y z
N MET A 1 -6.73 -5.36 4.47
CA MET A 1 -7.81 -5.84 3.61
C MET A 1 -7.74 -7.35 3.62
N GLN A 2 -8.77 -7.96 4.17
CA GLN A 2 -9.03 -9.37 3.98
C GLN A 2 -9.32 -9.53 2.47
N ASN A 3 -8.69 -10.50 1.80
CA ASN A 3 -9.00 -10.79 0.40
C ASN A 3 -10.41 -11.41 0.39
N VAL A 4 -11.42 -10.54 0.28
CA VAL A 4 -12.81 -10.97 0.22
C VAL A 4 -13.11 -11.31 -1.23
N LEU A 5 -13.51 -12.55 -1.47
CA LEU A 5 -14.08 -13.00 -2.72
C LEU A 5 -15.60 -13.02 -2.55
N ALA A 6 -16.35 -12.33 -3.41
CA ALA A 6 -17.80 -12.39 -3.39
C ALA A 6 -18.26 -13.54 -4.28
N ILE A 7 -18.85 -14.57 -3.68
CA ILE A 7 -19.54 -15.66 -4.38
C ILE A 7 -21.04 -15.40 -4.25
N ILE A 8 -21.71 -15.18 -5.38
CA ILE A 8 -23.14 -14.81 -5.39
C ILE A 8 -23.94 -15.93 -6.05
N GLY A 9 -24.94 -16.44 -5.32
CA GLY A 9 -25.99 -17.32 -5.82
C GLY A 9 -27.37 -16.68 -5.64
N GLU A 10 -28.34 -17.15 -6.42
CA GLU A 10 -29.78 -16.80 -6.50
C GLU A 10 -30.44 -16.15 -5.24
N PRO A 11 -31.43 -15.22 -5.41
CA PRO A 11 -31.85 -14.51 -6.63
C PRO A 11 -31.20 -13.11 -6.78
N ASN A 12 -31.27 -12.52 -7.98
CA ASN A 12 -30.71 -11.20 -8.36
C ASN A 12 -29.17 -11.11 -8.49
N ILE A 13 -28.49 -12.21 -8.84
CA ILE A 13 -27.03 -12.30 -8.99
C ILE A 13 -26.41 -11.17 -9.83
N PHE A 14 -27.02 -10.82 -10.97
CA PHE A 14 -26.51 -9.78 -11.89
C PHE A 14 -26.59 -8.37 -11.32
N ASN A 15 -27.70 -8.03 -10.65
CA ASN A 15 -27.87 -6.73 -10.02
C ASN A 15 -26.91 -6.56 -8.84
N CYS A 16 -26.66 -7.63 -8.08
CA CYS A 16 -25.69 -7.63 -7.00
C CYS A 16 -24.27 -7.43 -7.53
N CYS A 17 -23.87 -8.20 -8.57
CA CYS A 17 -22.59 -8.03 -9.24
C CYS A 17 -22.41 -6.59 -9.76
N LYS A 18 -23.41 -6.05 -10.47
CA LYS A 18 -23.37 -4.68 -10.98
C LYS A 18 -23.20 -3.64 -9.88
N LYS A 19 -23.91 -3.77 -8.75
CA LYS A 19 -23.72 -2.88 -7.59
C LYS A 19 -22.29 -2.94 -7.05
N ILE A 20 -21.77 -4.15 -6.84
CA ILE A 20 -20.40 -4.35 -6.36
C ILE A 20 -19.39 -3.70 -7.31
N LYS A 21 -19.55 -3.92 -8.63
CA LYS A 21 -18.61 -3.45 -9.66
C LYS A 21 -18.74 -1.96 -10.01
N THR A 22 -19.82 -1.30 -9.60
CA THR A 22 -20.03 0.14 -9.84
C THR A 22 -19.71 1.03 -8.64
N ASP A 23 -19.74 0.50 -7.41
CA ASP A 23 -19.38 1.25 -6.22
C ASP A 23 -17.85 1.34 -6.06
N ILE A 24 -17.33 2.56 -5.87
CA ILE A 24 -15.91 2.85 -5.77
C ILE A 24 -15.22 2.10 -4.60
N GLN A 25 -15.97 1.79 -3.53
CA GLN A 25 -15.48 1.08 -2.36
C GLN A 25 -15.46 -0.43 -2.54
N THR A 26 -16.21 -0.98 -3.51
CA THR A 26 -16.32 -2.45 -3.68
C THR A 26 -15.92 -2.94 -5.06
N LYS A 27 -15.75 -2.05 -6.05
CA LYS A 27 -15.48 -2.45 -7.45
C LYS A 27 -14.22 -3.26 -7.68
N HIS A 28 -13.27 -3.16 -6.74
CA HIS A 28 -12.02 -3.90 -6.75
C HIS A 28 -12.16 -5.35 -6.23
N ILE A 29 -13.30 -5.69 -5.63
CA ILE A 29 -13.60 -7.04 -5.13
C ILE A 29 -13.90 -7.95 -6.33
N PRO A 30 -13.20 -9.09 -6.48
CA PRO A 30 -13.57 -10.07 -7.49
C PRO A 30 -14.91 -10.74 -7.15
N VAL A 31 -15.75 -10.89 -8.17
CA VAL A 31 -17.08 -11.49 -8.09
C VAL A 31 -17.11 -12.75 -8.93
N VAL A 32 -17.46 -13.86 -8.29
CA VAL A 32 -17.72 -15.15 -8.93
C VAL A 32 -19.23 -15.41 -8.86
N ILE A 33 -19.86 -15.55 -10.03
CA ILE A 33 -21.28 -15.89 -10.13
C ILE A 33 -21.41 -17.40 -10.23
N LEU A 34 -22.27 -17.97 -9.37
CA LEU A 34 -22.69 -19.37 -9.44
C LEU A 34 -24.12 -19.43 -9.99
N SER A 35 -24.33 -20.16 -11.08
CA SER A 35 -25.65 -20.39 -11.66
C SER A 35 -26.02 -21.88 -11.62
N GLU A 36 -27.31 -22.16 -11.52
CA GLU A 36 -27.87 -23.51 -11.68
C GLU A 36 -28.01 -23.89 -13.16
N THR A 37 -27.99 -22.90 -14.05
CA THR A 37 -28.03 -23.12 -15.50
C THR A 37 -26.64 -22.92 -16.10
N ALA A 38 -26.35 -23.67 -17.16
CA ALA A 38 -25.16 -23.48 -17.98
C ALA A 38 -25.45 -22.62 -19.21
N ASP A 39 -26.50 -21.79 -19.14
CA ASP A 39 -26.96 -21.00 -20.28
C ASP A 39 -25.91 -19.97 -20.70
N GLU A 40 -25.60 -19.96 -22.00
CA GLU A 40 -24.59 -19.05 -22.54
C GLU A 40 -25.04 -17.59 -22.45
N THR A 41 -26.34 -17.32 -22.52
CA THR A 41 -26.86 -15.95 -22.44
C THR A 41 -26.72 -15.39 -21.02
N GLU A 42 -26.98 -16.21 -19.99
CA GLU A 42 -26.66 -15.87 -18.60
C GLU A 42 -25.17 -15.63 -18.36
N LYS A 43 -24.33 -16.49 -18.94
CA LYS A 43 -22.88 -16.36 -18.83
C LYS A 43 -22.38 -15.07 -19.46
N LEU A 44 -22.86 -14.72 -20.65
CA LEU A 44 -22.53 -13.45 -21.31
C LEU A 44 -22.97 -12.27 -20.44
N LYS A 45 -24.21 -12.29 -19.97
CA LYS A 45 -24.76 -11.26 -19.08
C LYS A 45 -23.98 -11.10 -17.78
N ALA A 46 -23.47 -12.20 -17.21
CA ALA A 46 -22.59 -12.17 -16.03
C ALA A 46 -21.33 -11.35 -16.30
N TYR A 47 -20.64 -11.63 -17.41
CA TYR A 47 -19.43 -10.90 -17.78
C TYR A 47 -19.71 -9.43 -18.13
N GLU A 48 -20.83 -9.14 -18.80
CA GLU A 48 -21.27 -7.75 -19.06
C GLU A 48 -21.53 -6.96 -17.77
N THR A 49 -21.95 -7.62 -16.68
CA THR A 49 -22.10 -6.98 -15.36
C THR A 49 -20.78 -6.78 -14.61
N GLY A 50 -19.66 -7.23 -15.18
CA GLY A 50 -18.32 -7.11 -14.63
C GLY A 50 -17.86 -8.27 -13.76
N ALA A 51 -18.53 -9.43 -13.78
CA ALA A 51 -18.10 -10.61 -13.03
C ALA A 51 -16.75 -11.13 -13.53
N ASP A 52 -15.89 -11.58 -12.61
CA ASP A 52 -14.56 -12.09 -12.94
C ASP A 52 -14.62 -13.58 -13.34
N ALA A 53 -15.63 -14.29 -12.85
CA ALA A 53 -15.92 -15.65 -13.30
C ALA A 53 -17.41 -15.97 -13.21
N PHE A 54 -17.85 -16.83 -14.12
CA PHE A 54 -19.16 -17.48 -14.10
C PHE A 54 -18.96 -18.99 -14.07
N ILE A 55 -19.70 -19.67 -13.19
CA ILE A 55 -19.61 -21.12 -13.03
C ILE A 55 -21.01 -21.70 -12.88
N SER A 56 -21.34 -22.63 -13.78
CA SER A 56 -22.59 -23.38 -13.74
C SER A 56 -22.45 -24.64 -12.88
N LYS A 57 -23.53 -25.04 -12.22
CA LYS A 57 -23.62 -26.37 -11.59
C LYS A 57 -23.83 -27.46 -12.67
N PRO A 58 -23.38 -28.71 -12.45
CA PRO A 58 -22.61 -29.18 -11.30
C PRO A 58 -21.20 -28.61 -11.28
N LEU A 59 -20.76 -28.17 -10.08
CA LEU A 59 -19.50 -27.48 -9.88
C LEU A 59 -18.34 -28.48 -9.84
N ASP A 60 -17.33 -28.29 -10.69
CA ASP A 60 -16.02 -28.89 -10.46
C ASP A 60 -15.27 -28.06 -9.40
N VAL A 61 -15.20 -28.61 -8.19
CA VAL A 61 -14.54 -27.98 -7.03
C VAL A 61 -13.05 -27.77 -7.29
N ASN A 62 -12.40 -28.65 -8.06
CA ASN A 62 -10.98 -28.50 -8.39
C ASN A 62 -10.78 -27.30 -9.31
N LEU A 63 -11.61 -27.18 -10.36
CA LEU A 63 -11.57 -26.04 -11.29
C LEU A 63 -11.87 -24.71 -10.58
N LEU A 64 -12.86 -24.70 -9.66
CA LEU A 64 -13.16 -23.52 -8.84
C LEU A 64 -11.96 -23.13 -7.99
N THR A 65 -11.34 -24.09 -7.32
CA THR A 65 -10.18 -23.84 -6.43
C THR A 65 -9.01 -23.24 -7.21
N VAL A 66 -8.70 -23.77 -8.39
CA VAL A 66 -7.65 -23.22 -9.26
C VAL A 66 -7.95 -21.77 -9.67
N ARG A 67 -9.21 -21.47 -10.05
CA ARG A 67 -9.61 -20.11 -10.43
C ARG A 67 -9.57 -19.14 -9.25
N ILE A 68 -10.05 -19.54 -8.08
CA ILE A 68 -10.00 -18.73 -6.87
C ILE A 68 -8.57 -18.38 -6.51
N ASN A 69 -7.65 -19.36 -6.53
CA ASN A 69 -6.25 -19.13 -6.23
C ASN A 69 -5.58 -18.17 -7.22
N ALA A 70 -5.92 -18.27 -8.51
CA ALA A 70 -5.43 -17.34 -9.53
C ALA A 70 -5.92 -15.90 -9.26
N LEU A 71 -7.19 -15.71 -8.91
CA LEU A 71 -7.75 -14.40 -8.58
C LEU A 71 -7.12 -13.80 -7.32
N ILE A 72 -6.93 -14.61 -6.26
CA ILE A 72 -6.26 -14.19 -5.03
C ILE A 72 -4.83 -13.72 -5.32
N LYS A 73 -4.07 -14.48 -6.12
CA LYS A 73 -2.70 -14.12 -6.48
C LYS A 73 -2.62 -12.78 -7.20
N ILE A 74 -3.53 -12.51 -8.14
CA ILE A 74 -3.59 -11.22 -8.85
C ILE A 74 -3.84 -10.07 -7.86
N LEU A 75 -4.74 -10.26 -6.89
CA LEU A 75 -5.00 -9.25 -5.86
C LEU A 75 -3.79 -9.00 -4.95
N GLU A 76 -3.08 -10.05 -4.56
CA GLU A 76 -1.86 -9.95 -3.76
C GLU A 76 -0.76 -9.21 -4.51
N ASP A 77 -0.52 -9.54 -5.77
CA ASP A 77 0.48 -8.88 -6.61
C ASP A 77 0.18 -7.38 -6.81
N VAL A 78 -1.10 -7.03 -7.02
CA VAL A 78 -1.53 -5.62 -7.14
C VAL A 78 -1.32 -4.90 -5.81
N ARG A 79 -1.75 -5.48 -4.69
CA ARG A 79 -1.59 -4.90 -3.36
C ARG A 79 -0.11 -4.64 -3.04
N ASP A 80 0.74 -5.61 -3.30
CA ASP A 80 2.17 -5.51 -3.03
C ASP A 80 2.85 -4.42 -3.85
N LYS A 81 2.43 -4.24 -5.11
CA LYS A 81 2.90 -3.14 -5.97
C LYS A 81 2.38 -1.79 -5.47
N THR A 82 1.08 -1.67 -5.19
CA THR A 82 0.49 -0.42 -4.70
C THR A 82 1.06 0.01 -3.36
N GLN A 83 1.26 -0.94 -2.43
CA GLN A 83 1.88 -0.66 -1.13
C GLN A 83 3.32 -0.19 -1.30
N ARG A 84 4.11 -0.84 -2.17
CA ARG A 84 5.48 -0.42 -2.50
C ARG A 84 5.50 0.97 -3.14
N GLU A 85 4.56 1.27 -4.03
CA GLU A 85 4.44 2.57 -4.71
C GLU A 85 4.06 3.70 -3.77
N ILE A 86 3.11 3.52 -2.86
CA ILE A 86 2.76 4.57 -1.87
C ILE A 86 3.92 4.82 -0.91
N ILE A 87 4.61 3.76 -0.47
CA ILE A 87 5.83 3.89 0.33
C ILE A 87 6.95 4.54 -0.50
N SER A 88 6.92 4.44 -1.84
CA SER A 88 7.96 4.95 -2.73
C SER A 88 7.75 6.37 -3.24
N ASN A 89 6.51 6.77 -3.52
CA ASN A 89 6.19 8.03 -4.17
C ASN A 89 4.79 8.56 -3.76
N PRO A 90 4.69 9.66 -3.00
CA PRO A 90 3.44 10.10 -2.35
C PRO A 90 2.44 10.86 -3.26
N GLN A 91 2.69 10.98 -4.57
CA GLN A 91 1.95 11.92 -5.45
C GLN A 91 0.99 11.28 -6.47
N ASN A 92 0.75 9.95 -6.44
CA ASN A 92 -0.16 9.32 -7.41
C ASN A 92 -1.62 9.28 -6.93
N ILE A 93 -2.52 9.83 -7.74
CA ILE A 93 -3.99 9.78 -7.55
C ILE A 93 -4.44 8.33 -7.82
N PHE A 94 -4.70 7.57 -6.75
CA PHE A 94 -5.19 6.19 -6.82
C PHE A 94 -6.43 6.03 -5.93
N ILE A 95 -7.36 5.15 -6.30
CA ILE A 95 -8.56 4.84 -5.49
C ILE A 95 -8.12 4.00 -4.30
N PRO A 96 -8.04 4.57 -3.08
CA PRO A 96 -7.37 3.88 -2.01
C PRO A 96 -8.37 2.98 -1.28
N SER A 97 -8.04 1.70 -1.16
CA SER A 97 -8.55 0.87 -0.07
C SER A 97 -8.37 1.53 1.30
N GLN A 98 -9.10 1.07 2.32
CA GLN A 98 -8.94 1.61 3.69
C GLN A 98 -7.49 1.55 4.19
N ASP A 99 -6.71 0.54 3.80
CA ASP A 99 -5.30 0.43 4.19
C ASP A 99 -4.41 1.38 3.40
N THR A 100 -4.64 1.55 2.11
CA THR A 100 -3.87 2.51 1.30
C THR A 100 -4.19 3.96 1.68
N LYS A 101 -5.45 4.25 2.03
CA LYS A 101 -5.84 5.53 2.63
C LYS A 101 -5.12 5.75 3.96
N PHE A 102 -5.14 4.75 4.85
CA PHE A 102 -4.42 4.82 6.13
C PHE A 102 -2.92 5.09 5.94
N LEU A 103 -2.27 4.41 4.98
CA LEU A 103 -0.85 4.66 4.68
C LEU A 103 -0.60 6.03 4.07
N SER A 104 -1.50 6.52 3.20
CA SER A 104 -1.41 7.85 2.60
C SER A 104 -1.56 8.94 3.67
N ASP A 105 -2.54 8.82 4.55
CA ASP A 105 -2.74 9.71 5.70
C ASP A 105 -1.52 9.67 6.64
N ALA A 106 -1.01 8.48 6.93
CA ALA A 106 0.18 8.30 7.76
C ALA A 106 1.42 8.95 7.13
N MET A 107 1.62 8.78 5.83
CA MET A 107 2.72 9.41 5.09
C MET A 107 2.61 10.93 5.17
N LYS A 108 1.41 11.48 4.96
CA LYS A 108 1.16 12.91 5.04
C LYS A 108 1.50 13.46 6.42
N VAL A 109 1.03 12.82 7.48
CA VAL A 109 1.33 13.22 8.86
C VAL A 109 2.85 13.23 9.12
N ILE A 110 3.58 12.25 8.59
CA ILE A 110 5.04 12.19 8.78
C ILE A 110 5.75 13.30 7.98
N GLU A 111 5.34 13.55 6.73
CA GLU A 111 5.92 14.62 5.91
C GLU A 111 5.64 16.01 6.50
N ASP A 112 4.44 16.23 7.04
CA ASP A 112 4.06 17.48 7.73
C ASP A 112 4.86 17.70 9.03
N ASN A 113 5.50 16.65 9.58
CA ASN A 113 6.31 16.68 10.81
C ASN A 113 7.73 16.11 10.57
N ILE A 114 8.25 16.26 9.35
CA ILE A 114 9.46 15.54 8.93
C ILE A 114 10.72 16.02 9.65
N ASP A 115 10.79 17.32 9.93
CA ASP A 115 11.92 18.04 10.54
C ASP A 115 11.81 18.13 12.08
N ASP A 116 10.68 17.75 12.65
CA ASP A 116 10.44 17.78 14.09
C ASP A 116 11.14 16.62 14.82
N GLU A 117 12.27 16.88 15.46
CA GLU A 117 13.00 15.89 16.27
C GLU A 117 12.21 15.35 17.47
N HIS A 118 11.18 16.08 17.93
CA HIS A 118 10.35 15.73 19.08
C HIS A 118 9.07 14.98 18.70
N PHE A 119 8.83 14.72 17.40
CA PHE A 119 7.64 14.02 16.94
C PHE A 119 7.47 12.64 17.60
N THR A 120 6.46 12.50 18.46
CA THR A 120 6.26 11.29 19.26
C THR A 120 5.21 10.35 18.68
N LEU A 121 5.10 9.15 19.25
CA LEU A 121 4.01 8.22 18.96
C LEU A 121 2.63 8.83 19.31
N ASP A 122 2.55 9.69 20.33
CA ASP A 122 1.32 10.37 20.70
C ASP A 122 0.87 11.35 19.64
N ASP A 123 1.80 12.16 19.14
CA ASP A 123 1.52 13.15 18.11
C ASP A 123 1.09 12.44 16.83
N PHE A 124 1.76 11.34 16.50
CA PHE A 124 1.37 10.51 15.36
C PHE A 124 -0.05 9.95 15.52
N ALA A 125 -0.37 9.36 16.66
CA ALA A 125 -1.70 8.80 16.91
C ALA A 125 -2.79 9.88 16.91
N ARG A 126 -2.51 11.05 17.50
CA ARG A 126 -3.40 12.21 17.54
C ARG A 126 -3.68 12.76 16.14
N ASN A 127 -2.63 12.93 15.33
CA ASN A 127 -2.74 13.43 13.95
C ASN A 127 -3.44 12.42 13.03
N MET A 128 -3.30 11.12 13.31
CA MET A 128 -4.04 10.04 12.66
C MET A 128 -5.46 9.85 13.19
N LYS A 129 -5.87 10.58 14.24
CA LYS A 129 -7.19 10.50 14.90
C LYS A 129 -7.53 9.09 15.40
N VAL A 130 -6.54 8.37 15.93
CA VAL A 130 -6.69 7.01 16.48
C VAL A 130 -5.95 6.87 17.82
N SER A 131 -6.22 5.79 18.56
CA SER A 131 -5.43 5.47 19.76
C SER A 131 -4.04 4.91 19.39
N ARG A 132 -3.08 4.99 20.32
CA ARG A 132 -1.74 4.39 20.15
C ARG A 132 -1.79 2.90 19.81
N SER A 133 -2.73 2.16 20.43
CA SER A 133 -2.90 0.72 20.20
C SER A 133 -3.36 0.45 18.77
N ILE A 134 -4.37 1.19 18.30
CA ILE A 134 -4.86 1.07 16.93
C ILE A 134 -3.76 1.43 15.92
N LEU A 135 -3.02 2.53 16.15
CA LEU A 135 -1.90 2.93 15.29
C LEU A 135 -0.85 1.82 15.20
N ASN A 136 -0.43 1.26 16.34
CA ASN A 136 0.54 0.16 16.38
C ASN A 136 0.04 -1.07 15.63
N SER A 137 -1.15 -1.57 15.97
CA SER A 137 -1.70 -2.79 15.38
C SER A 137 -1.94 -2.63 13.88
N ARG A 138 -2.48 -1.49 13.43
CA ARG A 138 -2.69 -1.23 11.99
C ARG A 138 -1.37 -1.08 11.23
N MET A 139 -0.41 -0.33 11.77
CA MET A 139 0.90 -0.15 11.13
C MET A 139 1.60 -1.51 10.98
N LEU A 140 1.71 -2.29 12.07
CA LEU A 140 2.32 -3.61 12.03
C LEU A 140 1.59 -4.57 11.07
N ALA A 141 0.26 -4.57 11.07
CA ALA A 141 -0.51 -5.45 10.19
C ALA A 141 -0.24 -5.15 8.70
N ILE A 142 -0.14 -3.87 8.35
CA ILE A 142 -0.01 -3.41 6.97
C ILE A 142 1.46 -3.40 6.51
N THR A 143 2.35 -2.74 7.25
CA THR A 143 3.74 -2.45 6.83
C THR A 143 4.77 -3.43 7.40
N LYS A 144 4.37 -4.27 8.37
CA LYS A 144 5.29 -5.09 9.19
C LYS A 144 6.31 -4.27 9.98
N GLN A 145 6.02 -3.00 10.23
CA GLN A 145 6.89 -2.09 10.97
C GLN A 145 6.11 -1.43 12.11
N THR A 146 6.81 -1.13 13.20
CA THR A 146 6.24 -0.26 14.23
C THR A 146 6.09 1.16 13.70
N PRO A 147 5.20 2.00 14.27
CA PRO A 147 5.04 3.39 13.83
C PRO A 147 6.35 4.18 13.90
N ILE A 148 7.19 3.96 14.93
CA ILE A 148 8.48 4.62 15.09
C ILE A 148 9.48 4.18 14.01
N GLU A 149 9.53 2.89 13.68
CA GLU A 149 10.36 2.41 12.58
C GLU A 149 9.89 2.97 11.23
N PHE A 150 8.57 3.07 11.04
CA PHE A 150 7.99 3.63 9.83
C PHE A 150 8.38 5.11 9.66
N VAL A 151 8.24 5.94 10.71
CA VAL A 151 8.70 7.35 10.73
C VAL A 151 10.19 7.43 10.38
N ARG A 152 11.03 6.66 11.07
CA ARG A 152 12.48 6.61 10.83
C ARG A 152 12.78 6.25 9.37
N ASN A 153 12.04 5.30 8.82
CA ASN A 153 12.22 4.84 7.46
C ASN A 153 11.86 5.90 6.42
N VAL A 154 10.79 6.66 6.65
CA VAL A 154 10.38 7.80 5.82
C VAL A 154 11.43 8.92 5.90
N ARG A 155 11.89 9.30 7.10
CA ARG A 155 12.97 10.28 7.29
C ARG A 155 14.25 9.91 6.52
N LEU A 156 14.70 8.66 6.63
CA LEU A 156 15.86 8.17 5.88
C LEU A 156 15.64 8.14 4.36
N LYS A 157 14.39 7.97 3.90
CA LYS A 157 14.04 8.05 2.48
C LYS A 157 14.12 9.49 1.99
N ARG A 158 13.57 10.43 2.75
CA ARG A 158 13.65 11.86 2.46
C ARG A 158 15.09 12.34 2.43
N ALA A 159 15.91 11.89 3.38
CA ALA A 159 17.35 12.20 3.40
C ALA A 159 18.06 11.68 2.14
N ALA A 160 17.76 10.45 1.69
CA ALA A 160 18.31 9.91 0.45
C ALA A 160 17.92 10.74 -0.78
N GLN A 161 16.70 11.29 -0.82
CA GLN A 161 16.28 12.21 -1.89
C GLN A 161 17.09 13.51 -1.84
N LEU A 162 17.26 14.11 -0.65
CA LEU A 162 18.03 15.35 -0.48
C LEU A 162 19.51 15.16 -0.83
N LEU A 163 20.10 14.01 -0.47
CA LEU A 163 21.49 13.67 -0.81
C LEU A 163 21.71 13.61 -2.32
N LYS A 164 20.71 13.18 -3.11
CA LYS A 164 20.83 13.15 -4.58
C LYS A 164 20.84 14.55 -5.20
N LEU A 165 20.24 15.54 -4.53
CA LEU A 165 20.20 16.91 -5.00
C LEU A 165 21.53 17.65 -4.77
N ASN A 166 22.41 17.12 -3.92
CA ASN A 166 23.70 17.74 -3.54
C ASN A 166 23.60 19.21 -3.06
N ALA A 167 22.43 19.64 -2.60
CA ALA A 167 22.17 21.02 -2.18
C ALA A 167 22.55 21.30 -0.71
N TYR A 168 22.75 20.26 0.09
CA TYR A 168 22.93 20.36 1.54
C TYR A 168 24.02 19.38 2.01
N SER A 169 24.73 19.75 3.07
CA SER A 169 25.67 18.86 3.76
C SER A 169 24.95 17.72 4.49
N VAL A 170 25.68 16.65 4.80
CA VAL A 170 25.14 15.49 5.54
C VAL A 170 24.53 15.90 6.89
N ALA A 171 25.14 16.87 7.58
CA ALA A 171 24.63 17.39 8.85
C ALA A 171 23.35 18.21 8.67
N GLU A 172 23.30 19.11 7.68
CA GLU A 172 22.07 19.87 7.39
C GLU A 172 20.91 18.95 7.00
N ILE A 173 21.20 17.90 6.23
CA ILE A 173 20.18 16.92 5.84
C ILE A 173 19.64 16.19 7.08
N SER A 174 20.49 15.82 8.06
CA SER A 174 20.00 15.14 9.26
C SER A 174 19.02 16.02 10.03
N TYR A 175 19.32 17.32 10.19
CA TYR A 175 18.41 18.27 10.83
C TYR A 175 17.13 18.46 10.03
N LYS A 176 17.21 18.59 8.70
CA LYS A 176 16.03 18.73 7.81
C LYS A 176 15.09 17.53 7.79
N VAL A 177 15.55 16.37 8.27
CA VAL A 177 14.70 15.18 8.43
C VAL A 177 14.45 14.84 9.90
N GLY A 178 14.65 15.80 10.82
CA GLY A 178 14.31 15.64 12.23
C GLY A 178 15.18 14.62 12.96
N ILE A 179 16.47 14.51 12.57
CA ILE A 179 17.47 13.68 13.25
C ILE A 179 18.61 14.59 13.71
N SER A 180 18.59 14.88 15.01
CA SER A 180 19.43 15.89 15.66
C SER A 180 20.89 15.49 15.88
N ASP A 181 21.21 14.20 15.80
CA ASP A 181 22.59 13.70 15.85
C ASP A 181 23.03 13.21 14.47
N PRO A 182 23.89 13.97 13.75
CA PRO A 182 24.45 13.58 12.46
C PRO A 182 25.23 12.24 12.49
N ARG A 183 25.84 11.87 13.62
CA ARG A 183 26.55 10.60 13.79
C ARG A 183 25.57 9.44 13.90
N TYR A 184 24.53 9.62 14.70
CA TYR A 184 23.43 8.66 14.77
C TYR A 184 22.76 8.50 13.40
N PHE A 185 22.43 9.61 12.72
CA PHE A 185 21.89 9.63 11.36
C PHE A 185 22.76 8.79 10.41
N SER A 186 24.06 9.03 10.38
CA SER A 186 24.98 8.32 9.49
C SER A 186 24.99 6.81 9.76
N THR A 187 24.93 6.41 11.03
CA THR A 187 24.85 5.00 11.45
C THR A 187 23.58 4.34 10.92
N ILE A 188 22.41 4.93 11.18
CA ILE A 188 21.13 4.34 10.77
C ILE A 188 20.89 4.42 9.26
N PHE A 189 21.44 5.44 8.58
CA PHE A 189 21.44 5.55 7.13
C PHE A 189 22.26 4.42 6.51
N LYS A 190 23.51 4.23 6.97
CA LYS A 190 24.38 3.15 6.48
C LYS A 190 23.79 1.77 6.74
N LYS A 191 23.15 1.56 7.89
CA LYS A 191 22.44 0.32 8.19
C LYS A 191 21.32 0.03 7.19
N LYS A 192 20.61 1.07 6.71
CA LYS A 192 19.50 0.94 5.77
C LYS A 192 19.93 0.78 4.31
N TYR A 193 20.93 1.55 3.88
CA TYR A 193 21.32 1.64 2.46
C TYR A 193 22.63 0.90 2.13
N GLY A 194 23.33 0.34 3.12
CA GLY A 194 24.60 -0.38 2.95
C GLY A 194 25.84 0.53 2.84
N GLU A 195 25.66 1.81 2.54
CA GLU A 195 26.72 2.80 2.35
C GLU A 195 26.48 4.08 3.16
N SER A 196 27.54 4.85 3.43
CA SER A 196 27.39 6.10 4.19
C SER A 196 26.63 7.17 3.39
N PRO A 197 26.00 8.16 4.06
CA PRO A 197 25.33 9.27 3.35
C PRO A 197 26.21 9.95 2.31
N MET A 198 27.50 10.15 2.62
CA MET A 198 28.48 10.77 1.72
C MET A 198 28.79 9.88 0.50
N GLN A 199 28.92 8.57 0.70
CA GLN A 199 29.12 7.61 -0.40
C GLN A 199 27.88 7.58 -1.30
N TYR A 200 26.68 7.56 -0.70
CA TYR A 200 25.41 7.57 -1.41
C TYR A 200 25.26 8.78 -2.33
N ALA A 201 25.56 10.00 -1.83
CA ALA A 201 25.53 11.24 -2.62
C ALA A 201 26.52 11.20 -3.80
N LYS A 202 27.73 10.67 -3.58
CA LYS A 202 28.77 10.56 -4.62
C LYS A 202 28.44 9.51 -5.69
N ASN A 203 27.77 8.42 -5.33
CA ASN A 203 27.43 7.35 -6.26
C ASN A 203 26.25 7.74 -7.16
N LYS A 204 25.26 8.48 -6.64
CA LYS A 204 24.07 8.88 -7.41
C LYS A 204 24.25 10.13 -8.27
N SER A 205 25.20 11.01 -7.95
CA SER A 205 25.61 12.08 -8.89
C SER A 205 26.16 11.50 -10.19
N LYS A 206 26.95 10.42 -10.14
CA LYS A 206 27.50 9.75 -11.33
C LYS A 206 26.49 9.02 -12.21
N GLU A 207 25.31 8.69 -11.69
CA GLU A 207 24.21 8.08 -12.46
C GLU A 207 23.35 9.12 -13.19
N ASN A 208 23.25 10.35 -12.68
CA ASN A 208 22.48 11.43 -13.32
C ASN A 208 23.27 12.16 -14.43
N ASP A 209 24.60 11.99 -14.47
CA ASP A 209 25.50 12.55 -15.51
C ASP A 209 25.74 11.57 -16.68
N ARG A 210 25.03 10.43 -16.72
CA ARG A 210 25.07 9.43 -17.81
C ARG A 210 23.70 9.32 -18.48
#